data_AF-A0A2V8UT47-F1
#
_entry.id   AF-A0A2V8UT47-F1
#
_cell.length_a   1.000
_cell.length_b   1.000
_cell.length_c   1.000
_cell.angle_alpha   90.00
_cell.angle_beta   90.00
_cell.angle_gamma   90.00
#
_symmetry.space_group_name_H-M   'P 1'
#
loop_
_entity.id
_entity.type
_entity.pdbx_description
1 polymer ?
#
loop_
_entity_poly.entity_id
_entity_poly.type
_entity_poly.pdbx_seq_one_letter_code
_entity_poly.pdbx_strand_id
1 'polypeptide(L)'
;GLSQSRLRALVAQFNAWIEARTRIITNPDGTQSVIRPRTPFNQIISPIVLPGKIRAGDSFISQDVRLTKKFNTREKVTLSLIGEVFNLFNVANLTGYSSVLNQPNYAQPSARAGQAFGTGGPRAFQVASRVEF
;
A
#
# COMPACT_ATOMS: atom_id res chain seq x y z
N GLY A 1 16.32 2.81 8.67
CA GLY A 1 15.54 3.70 7.79
C GLY A 1 15.31 5.03 8.47
N LEU A 2 15.00 6.09 7.74
CA LEU A 2 14.69 7.42 8.30
C LEU A 2 13.35 7.39 9.04
N SER A 3 13.25 7.97 10.24
CA SER A 3 11.99 8.00 11.00
C SER A 3 10.96 8.94 10.35
N GLN A 4 9.67 8.71 10.59
CA GLN A 4 8.61 9.58 10.05
C GLN A 4 8.75 11.02 10.54
N SER A 5 9.10 11.22 11.82
CA SER A 5 9.33 12.54 12.39
C SER A 5 10.49 13.25 11.70
N ARG A 6 11.59 12.53 11.43
CA ARG A 6 12.73 13.10 10.72
C ARG A 6 12.39 13.43 9.27
N LEU A 7 11.59 12.60 8.58
CA LEU A 7 11.17 12.88 7.20
C LEU A 7 10.34 14.15 7.13
N ARG A 8 9.38 14.29 8.06
CA ARG A 8 8.54 15.50 8.15
C ARG A 8 9.37 16.74 8.44
N ALA A 9 10.35 16.65 9.33
CA ALA A 9 11.26 17.75 9.63
C ALA A 9 12.07 18.18 8.40
N LEU A 10 12.60 17.22 7.63
CA LEU A 10 13.35 17.51 6.40
C LEU A 10 12.46 18.11 5.32
N VAL A 11 11.23 17.61 5.14
CA VAL A 11 10.28 18.19 4.18
C VAL A 11 9.85 19.60 4.62
N ALA A 12 9.63 19.84 5.91
CA ALA A 12 9.35 21.17 6.43
C ALA A 12 10.52 22.13 6.18
N GLN A 13 11.76 21.69 6.40
CA GLN A 13 12.96 22.47 6.10
C GLN A 13 13.07 22.79 4.61
N PHE A 14 12.80 21.81 3.74
CA PHE A 14 12.78 22.00 2.29
C PHE A 14 11.70 22.98 1.84
N ASN A 15 10.48 22.86 2.37
CA ASN A 15 9.38 23.77 2.07
C ASN A 15 9.70 25.19 2.55
N ALA A 16 10.27 25.35 3.75
CA ALA A 16 10.72 26.65 4.25
C ALA A 16 11.80 27.27 3.34
N TRP A 17 12.71 26.46 2.79
CA TRP A 17 13.71 26.91 1.83
C TRP A 17 13.09 27.42 0.51
N ILE A 18 12.01 26.77 0.04
CA ILE A 18 11.25 27.22 -1.14
C ILE A 18 10.53 28.53 -0.84
N GLU A 19 9.81 28.60 0.28
CA GLU A 19 9.02 29.77 0.64
C GLU A 19 9.92 30.99 0.88
N ALA A 20 11.09 30.82 1.50
CA ALA A 20 12.09 31.89 1.66
C ALA A 20 12.63 32.46 0.33
N ARG A 21 12.51 31.70 -0.77
CA ARG A 21 12.92 32.13 -2.13
C ARG A 21 11.73 32.43 -3.03
N THR A 22 10.52 32.26 -2.53
CA THR A 22 9.30 32.58 -3.25
C THR A 22 9.03 34.06 -3.10
N ARG A 23 8.77 34.74 -4.22
CA ARG A 23 8.44 36.18 -4.24
C ARG A 23 7.01 36.35 -4.70
N ILE A 24 6.24 37.16 -3.98
CA ILE A 24 4.90 37.56 -4.38
C ILE A 24 5.00 38.97 -4.95
N ILE A 25 4.57 39.15 -6.19
CA ILE A 25 4.52 40.44 -6.87
C ILE A 25 3.06 40.80 -7.07
N THR A 26 2.67 42.01 -6.69
CA THR A 26 1.37 42.58 -7.05
C THR A 26 1.48 43.20 -8.43
N ASN A 27 0.69 42.71 -9.37
CA ASN A 27 0.62 43.21 -10.74
C ASN A 27 -0.16 44.54 -10.77
N PRO A 28 0.00 45.35 -11.84
CA PRO A 28 -0.72 46.63 -11.99
C PRO A 28 -2.25 46.51 -11.99
N ASP A 29 -2.79 45.34 -12.33
CA ASP A 29 -4.22 45.01 -12.32
C ASP A 29 -4.73 44.55 -10.94
N GLY A 30 -3.88 44.57 -9.91
CA GLY A 30 -4.19 44.13 -8.55
C GLY A 30 -4.08 42.62 -8.32
N THR A 31 -3.78 41.81 -9.34
CA THR A 31 -3.56 40.37 -9.18
C THR A 31 -2.18 40.08 -8.56
N GLN A 32 -2.02 38.91 -7.93
CA GLN A 32 -0.74 38.51 -7.33
C GLN A 32 -0.07 37.40 -8.14
N SER A 33 1.16 37.63 -8.57
CA SER A 33 2.02 36.65 -9.22
C SER A 33 2.98 36.03 -8.20
N VAL A 34 3.00 34.70 -8.11
CA VAL A 34 3.93 33.96 -7.24
C VAL A 34 5.10 33.44 -8.06
N ILE A 35 6.28 34.02 -7.85
CA ILE A 35 7.54 33.58 -8.48
C ILE A 35 8.23 32.59 -7.55
N ARG A 36 8.27 31.33 -7.96
CA ARG A 36 8.92 30.24 -7.22
C ARG A 36 10.31 29.92 -7.80
N PRO A 37 11.20 29.31 -6.98
CA PRO A 37 12.47 28.75 -7.46
C PRO A 37 12.26 27.77 -8.62
N ARG A 38 13.24 27.68 -9.51
CA ARG A 38 13.19 26.80 -10.68
C ARG A 38 14.40 25.87 -10.74
N THR A 39 14.22 24.71 -11.39
CA THR A 39 15.32 23.80 -11.72
C THR A 39 16.19 24.41 -12.83
N PRO A 40 17.41 23.88 -13.09
CA PRO A 40 18.21 24.28 -14.26
C PRO A 40 17.48 24.13 -15.60
N PHE A 41 16.50 23.21 -15.67
CA PHE A 41 15.62 23.02 -16.81
C PHE A 41 14.38 23.95 -16.81
N ASN A 42 14.42 25.03 -16.03
CA ASN A 42 13.36 26.04 -15.92
C ASN A 42 12.00 25.54 -15.38
N GLN A 43 11.97 24.40 -14.68
CA GLN A 43 10.74 23.85 -14.08
C GLN A 43 10.50 24.44 -12.70
N ILE A 44 9.25 24.75 -12.35
CA ILE A 44 8.89 25.29 -11.03
C ILE A 44 9.11 24.22 -9.94
N ILE A 45 9.78 24.62 -8.86
CA ILE A 45 9.94 23.79 -7.66
C ILE A 45 8.80 24.12 -6.69
N SER A 46 7.90 23.17 -6.50
CA SER A 46 6.75 23.30 -5.60
C SER A 46 7.02 22.68 -4.22
N PRO A 47 6.39 23.21 -3.15
CA PRO A 47 6.41 22.58 -1.84
C PRO A 47 5.92 21.14 -1.88
N ILE A 48 6.54 20.26 -1.10
CA ILE A 48 6.13 18.87 -0.96
C ILE A 48 5.06 18.79 0.12
N VAL A 49 3.92 18.18 -0.22
CA VAL A 49 2.85 17.89 0.73
C VAL A 49 2.89 16.40 1.08
N LEU A 50 3.24 16.09 2.32
CA LEU A 50 3.24 14.72 2.81
C LEU A 50 1.83 14.30 3.28
N PRO A 51 1.41 13.06 3.01
CA PRO A 51 0.21 12.51 3.60
C PRO A 51 0.25 12.51 5.14
N GLY A 52 -0.94 12.55 5.75
CA GLY A 52 -1.07 12.51 7.21
C GLY A 52 -0.53 11.23 7.84
N LYS A 53 -0.68 10.09 7.16
CA LYS A 53 -0.12 8.79 7.58
C LYS A 53 0.85 8.29 6.52
N ILE A 54 2.09 8.01 6.92
CA ILE A 54 3.12 7.46 6.03
C ILE A 54 3.30 5.99 6.40
N ARG A 55 3.25 5.08 5.43
CA ARG A 55 3.48 3.65 5.64
C ARG A 55 4.51 3.16 4.64
N ALA A 56 5.67 2.72 5.09
CA ALA A 56 6.77 2.31 4.21
C ALA A 56 6.66 0.84 3.77
N GLY A 57 5.45 0.32 3.57
CA GLY A 57 5.18 -1.11 3.58
C GLY A 57 5.17 -1.69 4.99
N ASP A 58 4.45 -2.79 5.17
CA ASP A 58 4.44 -3.59 6.39
C ASP A 58 4.77 -5.05 6.02
N SER A 59 4.98 -5.89 7.03
CA SER A 59 5.20 -7.32 6.85
C SER A 59 4.02 -7.96 6.13
N PHE A 60 4.31 -8.89 5.22
CA PHE A 60 3.29 -9.74 4.62
C PHE A 60 2.96 -10.88 5.58
N ILE A 61 1.69 -11.04 5.94
CA ILE A 61 1.24 -12.14 6.79
C ILE A 61 -0.05 -12.75 6.24
N SER A 62 -0.05 -14.07 6.07
CA SER A 62 -1.22 -14.85 5.69
C SER A 62 -1.07 -16.22 6.35
N GLN A 63 -2.16 -16.71 6.94
CA GLN A 63 -2.21 -18.08 7.45
C GLN A 63 -3.36 -18.80 6.78
N ASP A 64 -3.05 -19.91 6.15
CA ASP A 64 -4.02 -20.74 5.46
C ASP A 64 -4.11 -22.09 6.17
N VAL A 65 -5.33 -22.61 6.34
CA VAL A 65 -5.59 -23.86 7.05
C VAL A 65 -6.42 -24.79 6.18
N ARG A 66 -5.98 -26.04 6.06
CA ARG A 66 -6.72 -27.12 5.39
C ARG A 66 -7.02 -28.23 6.38
N LEU A 67 -8.29 -28.62 6.44
CA LEU A 67 -8.78 -29.76 7.19
C LEU A 67 -9.31 -30.82 6.22
N THR A 68 -8.83 -32.05 6.37
CA THR A 68 -9.31 -33.20 5.60
C THR A 68 -9.84 -34.27 6.54
N LYS A 69 -11.09 -34.70 6.33
CA LYS A 69 -11.69 -35.85 7.00
C LYS A 69 -11.87 -37.00 6.02
N LYS A 70 -11.25 -38.14 6.32
CA LYS A 70 -11.40 -39.39 5.56
C LYS A 70 -12.48 -40.29 6.15
N PHE A 71 -13.29 -40.86 5.27
CA PHE A 71 -14.31 -41.86 5.55
C PHE A 71 -14.01 -43.09 4.70
N ASN A 72 -13.67 -44.19 5.36
CA ASN A 72 -13.40 -45.46 4.70
C ASN A 72 -14.67 -46.32 4.78
N THR A 73 -15.11 -46.88 3.64
CA THR A 73 -16.18 -47.88 3.63
C THR A 73 -15.59 -49.30 3.61
N ARG A 74 -16.42 -50.33 3.83
CA ARG A 74 -16.00 -51.74 3.73
C ARG A 74 -15.65 -52.16 2.29
N GLU A 75 -16.09 -51.39 1.30
CA GLU A 75 -16.11 -51.78 -0.12
C GLU A 75 -14.96 -51.15 -0.93
N LYS A 76 -13.79 -50.97 -0.31
CA LYS A 76 -12.58 -50.30 -0.87
C LYS A 76 -12.76 -48.84 -1.33
N VAL A 77 -13.96 -48.27 -1.24
CA VAL A 77 -14.21 -46.86 -1.54
C VAL A 77 -13.80 -45.97 -0.38
N THR A 78 -13.03 -44.91 -0.66
CA THR A 78 -12.66 -43.89 0.32
C THR A 78 -13.21 -42.52 -0.09
N LEU A 79 -13.97 -41.89 0.81
CA LEU A 79 -14.45 -40.52 0.66
C LEU A 79 -13.62 -39.59 1.55
N SER A 80 -13.01 -38.56 0.97
CA SER A 80 -12.35 -37.47 1.69
C SER A 80 -13.14 -36.18 1.55
N LEU A 81 -13.53 -35.57 2.66
CA LEU A 81 -14.06 -34.21 2.70
C LEU A 81 -12.93 -33.25 3.08
N ILE A 82 -12.76 -32.18 2.31
CA ILE A 82 -11.69 -31.20 2.44
C ILE A 82 -12.32 -29.82 2.63
N GLY A 83 -11.92 -29.11 3.67
CA GLY A 83 -12.25 -27.71 3.89
C GLY A 83 -10.98 -26.88 4.01
N GLU A 84 -10.95 -25.73 3.36
CA GLU A 84 -9.82 -24.80 3.37
C GLU A 84 -10.28 -23.40 3.75
N VAL A 85 -9.46 -22.72 4.56
CA VAL A 85 -9.60 -21.31 4.90
C VAL A 85 -8.31 -20.61 4.52
N PHE A 86 -8.39 -19.69 3.58
CA PHE A 86 -7.29 -18.80 3.20
C PHE A 86 -7.39 -17.50 4.00
N ASN A 87 -6.25 -16.97 4.43
CA ASN A 87 -6.18 -15.77 5.26
C ASN A 87 -7.10 -15.87 6.51
N LEU A 88 -6.81 -16.88 7.34
CA LEU A 88 -7.54 -17.21 8.57
C LEU A 88 -7.71 -15.99 9.48
N PHE A 89 -6.69 -15.13 9.58
CA PHE A 89 -6.74 -13.92 10.41
C PHE A 89 -7.33 -12.69 9.72
N ASN A 90 -7.72 -12.78 8.45
CA ASN A 90 -8.24 -11.66 7.64
C ASN A 90 -7.32 -10.43 7.64
N VAL A 91 -6.01 -10.65 7.52
CA VAL A 91 -5.04 -9.56 7.45
C VAL A 91 -4.97 -9.02 6.02
N ALA A 92 -5.01 -7.70 5.92
CA ALA A 92 -4.92 -6.95 4.67
C ALA A 92 -3.46 -6.75 4.27
N ASN A 93 -2.95 -7.57 3.36
CA ASN A 93 -1.61 -7.39 2.80
C ASN A 93 -1.65 -6.29 1.73
N LEU A 94 -1.23 -5.08 2.08
CA LEU A 94 -1.24 -3.91 1.20
C LEU A 94 0.07 -3.82 0.39
N THR A 95 -0.01 -3.40 -0.87
CA THR A 95 1.13 -3.27 -1.79
C THR A 95 1.01 -2.01 -2.66
N GLY A 96 1.98 -1.81 -3.57
CA GLY A 96 1.95 -0.71 -4.52
C GLY A 96 2.20 0.65 -3.87
N TYR A 97 3.10 0.70 -2.89
CA TYR A 97 3.50 1.94 -2.23
C TYR A 97 4.31 2.83 -3.17
N SER A 98 3.89 4.08 -3.35
CA SER A 98 4.68 5.05 -4.11
C SER A 98 5.93 5.45 -3.33
N SER A 99 7.08 5.39 -4.00
CA SER A 99 8.36 5.86 -3.45
C SER A 99 8.71 7.29 -3.89
N VAL A 100 7.82 7.96 -4.63
CA VAL A 100 8.06 9.29 -5.18
C VAL A 100 7.58 10.36 -4.19
N LEU A 101 8.52 11.03 -3.52
CA LEU A 101 8.27 11.93 -2.38
C LEU A 101 7.40 13.15 -2.72
N ASN A 102 7.50 13.66 -3.94
CA ASN A 102 6.75 14.83 -4.39
C ASN A 102 5.35 14.51 -4.94
N GLN A 103 4.87 13.27 -4.78
CA GLN A 103 3.54 12.86 -5.22
C GLN A 103 2.57 12.76 -4.03
N PRO A 104 1.28 13.11 -4.22
CA PRO A 104 0.28 13.00 -3.16
C PRO A 104 0.12 11.58 -2.59
N ASN A 105 0.44 10.56 -3.38
CA ASN A 105 0.34 9.15 -2.99
C ASN A 105 1.62 8.58 -2.36
N TYR A 106 2.62 9.42 -2.02
CA TYR A 106 3.85 8.95 -1.39
C TYR A 106 3.55 8.07 -0.17
N ALA A 107 4.16 6.88 -0.13
CA ALA A 107 4.00 5.89 0.93
C ALA A 107 2.53 5.52 1.22
N GLN A 108 1.64 5.69 0.24
CA GLN A 108 0.28 5.19 0.26
C GLN A 108 0.19 3.91 -0.57
N PRO A 109 -0.49 2.86 -0.06
CA PRO A 109 -0.72 1.66 -0.85
C PRO A 109 -1.76 1.93 -1.95
N SER A 110 -1.57 1.31 -3.11
CA SER A 110 -2.51 1.39 -4.24
C SER A 110 -3.16 0.05 -4.57
N ALA A 111 -2.68 -1.06 -3.99
CA ALA A 111 -3.17 -2.40 -4.25
C ALA A 111 -3.10 -3.28 -3.00
N ARG A 112 -3.63 -4.51 -3.12
CA ARG A 112 -3.44 -5.59 -2.14
C ARG A 112 -2.72 -6.75 -2.81
N ALA A 113 -1.88 -7.45 -2.06
CA ALA A 113 -1.25 -8.68 -2.52
C ALA A 113 -2.33 -9.75 -2.80
N GLY A 114 -2.13 -10.58 -3.83
CA GLY A 114 -3.04 -11.67 -4.18
C GLY A 114 -4.49 -11.24 -4.40
N GLN A 115 -4.85 -10.77 -5.60
CA GLN A 115 -6.25 -10.45 -5.91
C GLN A 115 -7.11 -11.70 -6.24
N ALA A 116 -6.51 -12.89 -6.17
CA ALA A 116 -7.14 -14.17 -6.45
C ALA A 116 -7.25 -15.02 -5.18
N PHE A 117 -8.11 -16.04 -5.21
CA PHE A 117 -8.17 -17.06 -4.17
C PHE A 117 -6.77 -17.65 -3.90
N GLY A 118 -6.36 -17.69 -2.63
CA GLY A 118 -5.05 -18.20 -2.22
C GLY A 118 -4.33 -17.31 -1.20
N THR A 119 -3.09 -17.66 -0.88
CA THR A 119 -2.26 -16.98 0.12
C THR A 119 -2.04 -15.51 -0.23
N GLY A 120 -2.28 -14.62 0.73
CA GLY A 120 -2.10 -13.17 0.56
C GLY A 120 -3.34 -12.41 0.14
N GLY A 121 -4.33 -13.09 -0.44
CA GLY A 121 -5.59 -12.48 -0.85
C GLY A 121 -6.63 -12.31 0.26
N PRO A 122 -7.85 -11.89 -0.10
CA PRO A 122 -8.96 -11.77 0.84
C PRO A 122 -9.26 -13.11 1.53
N ARG A 123 -9.84 -13.06 2.74
CA ARG A 123 -10.29 -14.27 3.42
C ARG A 123 -11.28 -15.02 2.52
N ALA A 124 -10.99 -16.30 2.29
CA ALA A 124 -11.79 -17.15 1.43
C ALA A 124 -11.92 -18.56 2.01
N PHE A 125 -13.00 -19.23 1.63
CA PHE A 125 -13.31 -20.60 2.03
C PHE A 125 -13.43 -21.47 0.78
N GLN A 126 -12.80 -22.64 0.80
CA GLN A 126 -12.94 -23.64 -0.25
C GLN A 126 -13.37 -24.96 0.37
N VAL A 127 -14.29 -25.66 -0.30
CA VAL A 127 -14.74 -27.00 0.09
C VAL A 127 -14.56 -27.91 -1.11
N ALA A 128 -14.02 -29.10 -0.88
CA ALA A 128 -13.84 -30.11 -1.91
C ALA A 128 -14.12 -31.51 -1.36
N SER A 129 -14.46 -32.43 -2.24
CA SER A 129 -14.53 -33.86 -1.93
C SER A 129 -13.65 -34.66 -2.89
N ARG A 130 -13.11 -35.78 -2.41
CA ARG A 130 -12.39 -36.75 -3.25
C ARG A 130 -12.96 -38.14 -2.99
N VAL A 131 -13.24 -38.86 -4.07
CA VAL A 131 -13.63 -40.28 -4.05
C VAL A 131 -12.51 -41.09 -4.68
N GLU A 132 -12.07 -42.13 -3.99
CA GLU A 132 -11.05 -43.10 -4.44
C GLU A 132 -11.70 -44.50 -4.45
N PHE A 133 -11.47 -45.29 -5.50
CA PHE A 133 -12.06 -46.63 -5.71
C PHE A 133 -11.01 -47.63 -6.20
#